data_AF-A0A1I4BU35-F1
#
_entry.id   AF-A0A1I4BU35-F1
#
_cell.length_a   1.000
_cell.length_b   1.000
_cell.length_c   1.000
_cell.angle_alpha   90.00
_cell.angle_beta   90.00
_cell.angle_gamma   90.00
#
_symmetry.space_group_name_H-M   'P 1'
#
loop_
_entity.id
_entity.type
_entity.pdbx_description
1 polymer ?
#
loop_
_entity_poly.entity_id
_entity_poly.type
_entity_poly.pdbx_seq_one_letter_code
_entity_poly.pdbx_strand_id
1 'polypeptide(L)'
;MMMLGWVFGDWLMSKPFDQLPVKRFLVVSGFIALVSFILIRELDGYGNMFMMLEGNSIVQWLHVSKYPPSLSYALLELGLMAVILAVLMWLEPTADVSRNGPVLVFGQTALFFYLAHFGVLALLRLVFERGGLEMAYLMALLALLILYPFCRIYRTFKWQNPHSLLRFI
;
A
#
# COMPACT_ATOMS: atom_id res chain seq x y z
N MET A 1 3.08 12.80 5.24
CA MET A 1 3.04 11.31 5.19
C MET A 1 4.40 10.67 5.10
N MET A 2 5.19 10.89 4.02
CA MET A 2 6.49 10.22 3.86
C MET A 2 7.47 10.48 5.01
N MET A 3 7.56 11.73 5.50
CA MET A 3 8.40 12.05 6.67
C MET A 3 7.97 11.31 7.95
N LEU A 4 6.66 11.20 8.20
CA LEU A 4 6.14 10.44 9.35
C LEU A 4 6.51 8.97 9.25
N GLY A 5 6.40 8.38 8.05
CA GLY A 5 6.82 7.00 7.80
C GLY A 5 8.31 6.79 8.03
N TRP A 6 9.16 7.75 7.62
CA TRP A 6 10.61 7.69 7.86
C TRP A 6 10.95 7.76 9.35
N VAL A 7 10.38 8.72 10.08
CA VAL A 7 10.57 8.86 11.54
C VAL A 7 10.06 7.62 12.29
N PHE A 8 8.90 7.10 11.89
CA PHE A 8 8.35 5.88 12.47
C PHE A 8 9.25 4.66 12.21
N GLY A 9 9.80 4.55 10.99
CA GLY A 9 10.75 3.49 10.64
C GLY A 9 12.03 3.54 11.47
N ASP A 10 12.61 4.73 11.63
CA ASP A 10 13.81 4.93 12.46
C ASP A 10 13.52 4.58 13.94
N TRP A 11 12.39 5.06 14.47
CA TRP A 11 11.94 4.71 15.81
C TRP A 11 11.73 3.20 15.98
N LEU A 12 11.13 2.53 15.00
CA LEU A 12 10.88 1.09 15.03
C LEU A 12 12.20 0.30 15.07
N MET A 13 13.20 0.71 14.29
CA MET A 13 14.52 0.08 14.26
C MET A 13 15.33 0.32 15.54
N SER A 14 15.02 1.39 16.30
CA SER A 14 15.67 1.70 17.58
C SER A 14 15.22 0.83 18.76
N LYS A 15 14.12 0.07 18.62
CA LYS A 15 13.55 -0.74 19.70
C LYS A 15 14.11 -2.18 19.70
N PRO A 16 14.38 -2.77 20.88
CA PRO A 16 14.75 -4.18 20.98
C PRO A 16 13.62 -5.11 20.53
N PHE A 17 13.95 -6.37 20.23
CA PHE A 17 13.09 -7.40 19.61
C PHE A 17 11.72 -7.67 20.26
N ASP A 18 11.38 -7.08 21.41
CA ASP A 18 10.03 -7.18 21.97
C ASP A 18 9.07 -6.32 21.14
N GLN A 19 8.46 -6.96 20.15
CA GLN A 19 7.55 -6.33 19.20
C GLN A 19 6.13 -6.15 19.79
N LEU A 20 5.79 -6.71 20.95
CA LEU A 20 4.44 -6.61 21.52
C LEU A 20 3.99 -5.16 21.79
N PRO A 21 4.81 -4.27 22.40
CA PRO A 21 4.46 -2.86 22.58
C PRO A 21 4.27 -2.13 21.24
N VAL A 22 5.07 -2.46 20.22
CA VAL A 22 4.95 -1.88 18.87
C VAL A 22 3.64 -2.30 18.22
N LYS A 23 3.31 -3.59 18.23
CA LYS A 23 2.08 -4.12 17.63
C LYS A 23 0.85 -3.49 18.29
N ARG A 24 0.85 -3.38 19.63
CA ARG A 24 -0.22 -2.72 20.38
C ARG A 24 -0.34 -1.24 20.02
N PHE A 25 0.78 -0.52 19.92
CA PHE A 25 0.80 0.89 19.51
C PHE A 25 0.21 1.07 18.11
N LEU A 26 0.61 0.24 17.14
CA LEU A 26 0.10 0.27 15.78
C LEU A 26 -1.41 0.00 15.70
N VAL A 27 -1.90 -1.01 16.42
CA VAL A 27 -3.34 -1.31 16.47
C VAL A 27 -4.11 -0.14 17.08
N VAL A 28 -3.69 0.36 18.25
CA VAL A 28 -4.39 1.45 18.95
C VAL A 28 -4.37 2.73 18.12
N SER A 29 -3.21 3.15 17.63
CA SER A 29 -3.11 4.35 16.78
C SER A 29 -3.89 4.20 15.47
N GLY A 30 -3.85 3.01 14.86
CA GLY A 30 -4.61 2.69 13.67
C GLY A 30 -6.12 2.78 13.87
N PHE A 31 -6.64 2.16 14.93
CA PHE A 31 -8.06 2.24 15.28
C PHE A 31 -8.49 3.66 15.67
N ILE A 32 -7.67 4.40 16.43
CA ILE A 32 -7.95 5.81 16.72
C ILE A 32 -8.06 6.61 15.43
N ALA A 33 -7.16 6.39 14.47
CA ALA A 33 -7.19 7.08 13.18
C ALA A 33 -8.44 6.69 12.36
N LEU A 34 -8.81 5.41 12.32
CA LEU A 34 -10.00 4.93 11.61
C LEU A 34 -11.31 5.44 12.23
N VAL A 35 -11.41 5.45 13.56
CA VAL A 35 -12.57 6.04 14.26
C VAL A 35 -12.62 7.55 14.00
N SER A 36 -11.48 8.23 14.06
CA SER A 36 -11.40 9.66 13.73
C SER A 36 -11.82 9.93 12.28
N PHE A 37 -11.43 9.06 11.34
CA PHE A 37 -11.87 9.12 9.95
C PHE A 37 -13.40 9.01 9.85
N ILE A 38 -14.01 8.01 10.49
CA ILE A 38 -15.48 7.84 10.49
C ILE A 38 -16.15 9.10 11.02
N LEU A 39 -15.72 9.62 12.18
CA LEU A 39 -16.29 10.82 12.78
C LEU A 39 -16.18 12.04 11.85
N ILE A 40 -15.00 12.28 11.26
CA ILE A 40 -14.82 13.40 10.32
C ILE A 40 -15.65 13.20 9.06
N ARG A 41 -15.83 11.95 8.61
CA ARG A 41 -16.62 11.66 7.43
C ARG A 41 -18.11 11.93 7.69
N GLU A 42 -18.65 11.48 8.82
CA GLU A 42 -20.06 11.69 9.21
C GLU A 42 -20.41 13.16 9.49
N LEU A 43 -19.45 13.94 10.00
CA LEU A 43 -19.66 15.38 10.23
C LEU A 43 -19.71 16.20 8.92
N ASP A 44 -19.27 15.61 7.80
CA ASP A 44 -19.29 16.16 6.44
C ASP A 44 -18.86 17.63 6.32
N GLY A 45 -17.83 18.02 7.08
CA GLY A 45 -17.39 19.40 7.16
C GLY A 45 -15.87 19.55 7.02
N TYR A 46 -15.27 20.24 7.98
CA TYR A 46 -13.83 20.45 8.01
C TYR A 46 -13.08 19.11 7.99
N GLY A 47 -12.14 18.96 7.05
CA GLY A 47 -11.35 17.74 6.88
C GLY A 47 -11.72 16.87 5.68
N ASN A 48 -12.86 17.11 5.02
CA ASN A 48 -13.27 16.41 3.78
C ASN A 48 -12.82 17.11 2.48
N MET A 49 -12.19 18.29 2.59
CA MET A 49 -11.48 19.03 1.52
C MET A 49 -12.05 18.85 0.10
N PHE A 50 -13.13 19.59 -0.21
CA PHE A 50 -13.86 19.59 -1.49
C PHE A 50 -14.58 18.28 -1.85
N MET A 51 -14.54 17.24 -1.02
CA MET A 51 -15.28 15.98 -1.23
C MET A 51 -16.36 15.79 -0.17
N MET A 52 -17.38 16.64 -0.19
CA MET A 52 -18.56 16.50 0.68
C MET A 52 -19.40 15.28 0.26
N LEU A 53 -20.26 14.78 1.15
CA LEU A 53 -21.17 13.68 0.84
C LEU A 53 -22.31 14.18 -0.06
N GLU A 54 -22.49 13.54 -1.22
CA GLU A 54 -23.61 13.83 -2.13
C GLU A 54 -24.46 12.57 -2.34
N GLY A 55 -25.16 12.14 -1.29
CA GLY A 55 -26.00 10.94 -1.32
C GLY A 55 -25.51 9.83 -0.39
N ASN A 56 -26.16 8.67 -0.48
CA ASN A 56 -26.04 7.59 0.53
C ASN A 56 -25.28 6.35 0.01
N SER A 57 -24.37 6.53 -0.96
CA SER A 57 -23.59 5.42 -1.50
C SER A 57 -22.34 5.14 -0.68
N ILE A 58 -22.06 3.88 -0.36
CA ILE A 58 -20.82 3.46 0.31
C ILE A 58 -19.59 3.85 -0.53
N VAL A 59 -19.69 3.75 -1.86
CA VAL A 59 -18.59 4.11 -2.78
C VAL A 59 -18.24 5.59 -2.62
N GLN A 60 -19.25 6.43 -2.49
CA GLN A 60 -19.05 7.86 -2.28
C GLN A 60 -18.61 8.20 -0.87
N TRP A 61 -19.12 7.48 0.14
CA TRP A 61 -18.66 7.62 1.52
C TRP A 61 -17.15 7.33 1.63
N LEU A 62 -16.65 6.32 0.91
CA LEU A 62 -15.22 6.01 0.78
C LEU A 62 -14.44 6.93 -0.17
N HIS A 63 -15.12 7.81 -0.92
CA HIS A 63 -14.48 8.71 -1.85
C HIS A 63 -13.92 9.95 -1.12
N VAL A 64 -12.60 9.94 -0.88
CA VAL A 64 -11.88 10.99 -0.14
C VAL A 64 -10.86 11.70 -1.03
N SER A 65 -10.62 12.99 -0.79
CA SER A 65 -9.67 13.78 -1.59
C SER A 65 -8.22 13.42 -1.29
N LYS A 66 -7.55 12.83 -2.28
CA LYS A 66 -6.10 12.57 -2.26
C LYS A 66 -5.29 13.81 -2.66
N TYR A 67 -5.82 14.64 -3.56
CA TYR A 67 -5.13 15.80 -4.12
C TYR A 67 -6.09 16.99 -4.26
N PRO A 68 -6.03 18.00 -3.36
CA PRO A 68 -5.16 18.11 -2.18
C PRO A 68 -5.50 17.09 -1.08
N PRO A 69 -4.52 16.64 -0.27
CA PRO A 69 -4.74 15.59 0.72
C PRO A 69 -5.64 16.09 1.85
N SER A 70 -6.82 15.49 1.98
CA SER A 70 -7.75 15.78 3.07
C SER A 70 -7.32 15.13 4.38
N LEU A 71 -7.85 15.63 5.51
CA LEU A 71 -7.62 15.00 6.81
C LEU A 71 -8.27 13.61 6.86
N SER A 72 -9.45 13.46 6.25
CA SER A 72 -10.12 12.16 6.13
C SER A 72 -9.29 11.14 5.33
N TYR A 73 -8.69 11.56 4.21
CA TYR A 73 -7.75 10.74 3.44
C TYR A 73 -6.55 10.32 4.28
N ALA A 74 -5.94 11.27 5.02
CA ALA A 74 -4.77 11.00 5.82
C ALA A 74 -5.03 9.98 6.94
N LEU A 75 -6.15 10.12 7.65
CA LEU A 75 -6.55 9.25 8.74
C LEU A 75 -6.93 7.85 8.26
N LEU A 76 -7.66 7.76 7.15
CA LEU A 76 -8.03 6.48 6.56
C LEU A 76 -6.78 5.69 6.14
N GLU A 77 -5.91 6.30 5.34
CA GLU A 77 -4.73 5.63 4.78
C GLU A 77 -3.72 5.23 5.86
N LEU A 78 -3.38 6.14 6.79
CA LEU A 78 -2.47 5.80 7.89
C LEU A 78 -3.08 4.79 8.87
N GLY A 79 -4.39 4.90 9.14
CA GLY A 79 -5.11 3.98 10.01
C GLY A 79 -5.08 2.56 9.46
N LEU A 80 -5.43 2.39 8.18
CA LEU A 80 -5.37 1.11 7.49
C LEU A 80 -3.94 0.57 7.45
N MET A 81 -2.95 1.39 7.08
CA MET A 81 -1.55 0.96 7.04
C MET A 81 -1.04 0.47 8.41
N ALA A 82 -1.38 1.17 9.50
CA ALA A 82 -0.96 0.79 10.84
C ALA A 82 -1.59 -0.54 11.29
N VAL A 83 -2.90 -0.73 11.06
CA VAL A 83 -3.59 -1.99 11.38
C VAL A 83 -3.06 -3.14 10.53
N ILE A 84 -2.90 -2.94 9.21
CA ILE A 84 -2.37 -3.97 8.31
C ILE A 84 -0.95 -4.36 8.74
N LEU A 85 -0.09 -3.39 9.05
CA LEU A 85 1.27 -3.68 9.51
C LEU A 85 1.28 -4.48 10.81
N ALA A 86 0.43 -4.12 11.78
CA ALA A 86 0.34 -4.88 13.03
C ALA A 86 -0.14 -6.33 12.81
N VAL A 87 -1.11 -6.53 11.93
CA VAL A 87 -1.60 -7.87 11.55
C VAL A 87 -0.50 -8.67 10.87
N LEU A 88 0.24 -8.08 9.93
CA LEU A 88 1.37 -8.74 9.27
C LEU A 88 2.46 -9.13 10.27
N MET A 89 2.76 -8.27 11.24
CA MET A 89 3.72 -8.59 12.31
C MET A 89 3.21 -9.72 13.23
N TRP A 90 1.90 -9.90 13.40
CA TRP A 90 1.34 -11.05 14.13
C TRP A 90 1.34 -12.35 13.32
N LEU A 91 1.20 -12.25 12.00
CA LEU A 91 1.25 -13.41 11.10
C LEU A 91 2.67 -13.86 10.77
N GLU A 92 3.66 -12.98 10.88
CA GLU A 92 5.06 -13.30 10.59
C GLU A 92 5.59 -14.58 11.30
N PRO A 93 5.33 -14.83 12.60
CA PRO A 93 5.82 -16.05 13.26
C PRO A 93 5.12 -17.34 12.83
N THR A 94 3.91 -17.25 12.24
CA THR A 94 3.09 -18.42 11.89
C THR A 94 3.07 -18.70 10.38
N ALA A 95 3.39 -17.71 9.56
CA ALA A 95 3.46 -17.84 8.11
C ALA A 95 4.86 -18.28 7.67
N ASP A 96 4.95 -19.37 6.91
CA ASP A 96 6.19 -19.74 6.24
C ASP A 96 6.46 -18.78 5.07
N VAL A 97 7.30 -17.77 5.32
CA VAL A 97 7.65 -16.77 4.31
C VAL A 97 8.72 -17.34 3.39
N SER A 98 8.29 -17.96 2.29
CA SER A 98 9.24 -18.43 1.27
C SER A 98 10.06 -17.26 0.70
N ARG A 99 11.34 -17.50 0.39
CA ARG A 99 12.24 -16.49 -0.20
C ARG A 99 11.70 -15.92 -1.52
N ASN A 100 10.86 -16.66 -2.24
CA ASN A 100 10.21 -16.22 -3.48
C ASN A 100 8.73 -15.85 -3.30
N GLY A 101 8.28 -15.63 -2.06
CA GLY A 101 6.92 -15.19 -1.76
C GLY A 101 6.55 -13.92 -2.54
N PRO A 102 5.37 -13.86 -3.19
CA PRO A 102 4.97 -12.71 -4.01
C PRO A 102 5.06 -11.38 -3.27
N VAL A 103 4.63 -11.34 -2.01
CA VAL A 103 4.68 -10.13 -1.16
C VAL A 103 6.11 -9.61 -1.01
N LEU A 104 7.07 -10.50 -0.75
CA LEU A 104 8.47 -10.14 -0.59
C LEU A 104 9.11 -9.70 -1.92
N VAL A 105 8.80 -10.40 -3.01
CA VAL A 105 9.31 -10.09 -4.35
C VAL A 105 8.84 -8.69 -4.77
N PHE A 106 7.53 -8.43 -4.74
CA PHE A 106 6.99 -7.13 -5.15
C PHE A 106 7.43 -6.01 -4.20
N GLY A 107 7.46 -6.25 -2.89
CA GLY A 107 7.90 -5.25 -1.90
C GLY A 107 9.36 -4.82 -2.08
N GLN A 108 10.26 -5.76 -2.36
CA GLN A 108 11.70 -5.48 -2.56
C GLN A 108 12.02 -4.80 -3.91
N THR A 109 11.07 -4.83 -4.85
CA THR A 109 11.20 -4.25 -6.19
C THR A 109 10.07 -3.27 -6.50
N ALA A 110 9.57 -2.56 -5.49
CA ALA A 110 8.37 -1.74 -5.60
C ALA A 110 8.47 -0.64 -6.69
N LEU A 111 9.63 0.03 -6.81
CA LEU A 111 9.82 1.06 -7.83
C LEU A 111 9.95 0.47 -9.24
N PHE A 112 10.70 -0.62 -9.42
CA PHE A 112 10.72 -1.38 -10.67
C PHE A 112 9.31 -1.82 -11.10
N PHE A 113 8.53 -2.38 -10.18
CA PHE A 113 7.12 -2.72 -10.43
C PHE A 113 6.32 -1.49 -10.85
N TYR A 114 6.47 -0.37 -10.12
CA TYR A 114 5.80 0.89 -10.42
C TYR A 114 6.15 1.42 -11.83
N LEU A 115 7.36 1.23 -12.33
CA LEU A 115 7.69 1.65 -13.69
C LEU A 115 7.24 0.63 -14.74
N ALA A 116 7.48 -0.65 -14.49
CA ALA A 116 7.22 -1.72 -15.45
C ALA A 116 5.72 -1.96 -15.69
N HIS A 117 4.87 -1.78 -14.68
CA HIS A 117 3.43 -2.04 -14.84
C HIS A 117 2.76 -1.10 -15.85
N PHE A 118 3.23 0.15 -16.03
CA PHE A 118 2.73 1.02 -17.09
C PHE A 118 2.93 0.43 -18.48
N GLY A 119 4.12 -0.13 -18.73
CA GLY A 119 4.42 -0.80 -20.00
C GLY A 119 3.57 -2.06 -20.20
N VAL A 120 3.44 -2.89 -19.16
CA VAL A 120 2.61 -4.10 -19.23
C VAL A 120 1.14 -3.78 -19.47
N LEU A 121 0.58 -2.80 -18.77
CA LEU A 121 -0.81 -2.36 -18.98
C LEU A 121 -1.02 -1.75 -20.38
N ALA A 122 -0.02 -1.00 -20.89
CA ALA A 122 -0.07 -0.48 -22.26
C ALA A 122 -0.12 -1.60 -23.31
N LEU A 123 0.66 -2.68 -23.13
CA LEU A 123 0.63 -3.85 -24.00
C LEU A 123 -0.70 -4.61 -23.89
N LEU A 124 -1.19 -4.84 -22.67
CA LEU A 124 -2.47 -5.51 -22.44
C LEU A 124 -3.62 -4.73 -23.11
N ARG A 125 -3.58 -3.40 -23.08
CA ARG A 125 -4.58 -2.56 -23.76
C ARG A 125 -4.63 -2.75 -25.28
N LEU A 126 -3.56 -3.25 -25.92
CA LEU A 126 -3.58 -3.54 -27.36
C LEU A 126 -4.39 -4.80 -27.70
N VAL A 127 -4.54 -5.70 -26.73
CA VAL A 127 -5.20 -7.00 -26.89
C VAL A 127 -6.61 -6.98 -26.30
N PHE A 128 -6.80 -6.26 -25.20
CA PHE A 128 -8.08 -6.18 -24.49
C PHE A 128 -8.79 -4.85 -24.77
N GLU A 129 -10.07 -4.94 -25.11
CA GLU A 129 -10.93 -3.76 -25.26
C GLU A 129 -11.29 -3.14 -23.90
N ARG A 130 -11.83 -1.91 -23.95
CA ARG A 130 -12.34 -1.25 -22.75
C ARG A 130 -13.52 -2.04 -22.20
N GLY A 131 -13.39 -2.53 -20.97
CA GLY A 131 -14.45 -3.24 -20.27
C GLY A 131 -14.86 -2.55 -18.97
N GLY A 132 -15.79 -3.18 -18.26
CA GLY A 132 -16.19 -2.80 -16.91
C GLY A 132 -15.20 -3.28 -15.85
N LEU A 133 -15.70 -3.39 -14.61
CA LEU A 133 -14.89 -3.73 -13.43
C LEU A 133 -14.20 -5.11 -13.54
N GLU A 134 -14.88 -6.09 -14.14
CA GLU A 134 -14.34 -7.45 -14.33
C GLU A 134 -13.08 -7.45 -15.19
N MET A 135 -13.09 -6.69 -16.30
CA MET A 135 -11.92 -6.56 -17.16
C MET A 135 -10.77 -5.83 -16.45
N ALA A 136 -11.08 -4.84 -15.61
CA ALA A 136 -10.05 -4.16 -14.81
C ALA A 136 -9.35 -5.14 -13.85
N TYR A 137 -10.10 -6.02 -13.18
CA TYR A 137 -9.53 -7.05 -12.32
C TYR A 137 -8.73 -8.11 -13.10
N LEU A 138 -9.22 -8.52 -14.28
CA LEU A 138 -8.51 -9.44 -15.16
C LEU A 138 -7.18 -8.85 -15.62
N MET A 139 -7.18 -7.60 -16.09
CA MET A 139 -5.95 -6.91 -16.51
C MET A 139 -4.96 -6.74 -15.34
N ALA A 140 -5.45 -6.43 -14.15
CA ALA A 140 -4.61 -6.34 -12.95
C ALA A 140 -3.98 -7.70 -12.60
N LEU A 141 -4.76 -8.78 -12.65
CA LEU A 141 -4.25 -10.13 -12.41
C LEU A 141 -3.19 -10.52 -13.45
N LEU A 142 -3.46 -10.29 -14.74
CA LEU A 142 -2.49 -10.55 -15.81
C LEU A 142 -1.21 -9.72 -15.63
N ALA A 143 -1.34 -8.44 -15.28
CA ALA A 143 -0.18 -7.60 -15.02
C ALA A 143 0.68 -8.15 -13.87
N LEU A 144 0.06 -8.60 -12.77
CA LEU A 144 0.77 -9.24 -11.65
C LEU A 144 1.46 -10.53 -12.07
N LEU A 145 0.78 -11.40 -12.83
CA LEU A 145 1.33 -12.66 -13.31
C LEU A 145 2.51 -12.45 -14.26
N ILE A 146 2.40 -11.48 -15.17
CA ILE A 146 3.47 -11.12 -16.11
C ILE A 146 4.64 -10.52 -15.35
N LEU A 147 4.40 -9.59 -14.42
CA LEU A 147 5.47 -8.87 -13.71
C LEU A 147 6.20 -9.72 -12.69
N TYR A 148 5.55 -10.70 -12.07
CA TYR A 148 6.17 -11.55 -11.05
C TYR A 148 7.55 -12.13 -11.44
N PRO A 149 7.71 -12.82 -12.60
CA PRO A 149 9.02 -13.32 -13.02
C PRO A 149 10.03 -12.19 -13.28
N PHE A 150 9.62 -11.06 -13.86
CA PHE A 150 10.52 -9.92 -14.09
C PHE A 150 11.01 -9.31 -12.77
N CYS A 151 10.11 -9.09 -11.81
CA CYS A 151 10.46 -8.63 -10.47
C CYS A 151 11.40 -9.61 -9.77
N ARG A 152 11.18 -10.93 -9.92
CA ARG A 152 12.06 -11.95 -9.35
C ARG A 152 13.47 -11.94 -9.94
N ILE A 153 13.58 -11.81 -11.28
CA ILE A 153 14.87 -11.71 -11.98
C ILE A 153 15.59 -10.43 -11.53
N TYR A 154 14.87 -9.31 -11.56
CA TYR A 154 15.40 -8.00 -11.18
C TYR A 154 15.92 -7.98 -9.74
N ARG A 155 15.19 -8.60 -8.81
CA ARG A 155 15.64 -8.74 -7.42
C ARG A 155 16.97 -9.49 -7.32
N THR A 156 17.11 -10.60 -8.04
CA THR A 156 18.36 -11.37 -8.06
C THR A 156 19.51 -10.54 -8.61
N PHE A 157 19.28 -9.83 -9.71
CA PHE A 157 20.25 -8.92 -10.32
C PHE A 157 20.68 -7.80 -9.37
N LYS A 158 19.72 -7.18 -8.67
CA LYS A 158 19.95 -6.13 -7.66
C LYS A 158 20.85 -6.60 -6.52
N TRP A 159 20.71 -7.85 -6.08
CA TRP A 159 21.55 -8.41 -5.01
C TRP A 159 22.95 -8.79 -5.50
N GLN A 160 23.09 -9.16 -6.79
CA GLN A 160 24.38 -9.48 -7.39
C GLN A 160 25.23 -8.22 -7.73
N ASN A 161 24.59 -7.06 -7.92
CA ASN A 161 25.26 -5.84 -8.38
C ASN A 161 25.07 -4.65 -7.40
N PRO A 162 25.65 -4.70 -6.19
CA PRO A 162 25.40 -3.71 -5.13
C PRO A 162 25.90 -2.30 -5.45
N HIS A 163 26.86 -2.15 -6.36
CA HIS A 163 27.44 -0.87 -6.78
C HIS A 163 26.78 -0.25 -8.03
N SER A 164 25.83 -0.94 -8.65
CA SER A 164 25.15 -0.40 -9.83
C SER A 164 24.07 0.63 -9.43
N LEU A 165 23.97 1.72 -10.20
CA LEU A 165 22.87 2.69 -10.06
C LEU A 165 21.49 2.05 -10.23
N LEU A 166 21.43 0.94 -10.98
CA LEU A 166 20.19 0.19 -11.17
C LEU A 166 19.63 -0.30 -9.84
N ARG A 167 20.42 -0.48 -8.77
CA ARG A 167 19.92 -0.88 -7.45
C ARG A 167 18.81 0.03 -6.89
N PHE A 168 18.81 1.31 -7.25
CA PHE A 168 17.86 2.29 -6.73
C PHE A 168 16.50 2.25 -7.44
N ILE A 169 16.41 1.55 -8.57
CA ILE A 169 15.16 1.23 -9.27
C ILE A 169 14.47 0.05 -8.55
#